data_AF-A0A818FKI3-F1
#
_entry.id   AF-A0A818FKI3-F1
#
_cell.length_a   1.000
_cell.length_b   1.000
_cell.length_c   1.000
_cell.angle_alpha   90.00
_cell.angle_beta   90.00
_cell.angle_gamma   90.00
#
_symmetry.space_group_name_H-M   'P 1'
#
loop_
_entity.id
_entity.type
_entity.pdbx_description
1 polymer ?
#
loop_
_entity_poly.entity_id
_entity_poly.type
_entity_poly.pdbx_seq_one_letter_code
_entity_poly.pdbx_strand_id
1 'polypeptide(L)'
;MSLSMFNHDCENVLQLIGGRVVSLRLIYRLRDDFFGCKVDQLLKNIQSSTEVGDLKKSFTSLIRSVISYIEKYDNNNASFYEAISIFNEINIERIEWKNIQHCTTYINNGMLDLDGLYNDFNNIKSKYIESKEKFGGINKQIESFLIKFSTHDFDFDDDERDARCHKNQKENHPVRVDLLWAYLIDGEDVPNLKKLVQFVFSIPASNAFCETIFSHMKYLWNDNRNRMSHDLVGAELKIKMNIHFTCAQFYDYL
;
A
#
# COMPACT_ATOMS: atom_id res chain seq x y z
N MET A 1 11.84 15.12 8.30
CA MET A 1 10.68 14.28 7.92
C MET A 1 11.27 12.99 7.39
N SER A 2 11.25 11.92 8.18
CA SER A 2 11.97 10.67 7.87
C SER A 2 11.35 9.96 6.68
N LEU A 3 12.19 9.31 5.86
CA LEU A 3 11.78 8.39 4.80
C LEU A 3 10.89 7.24 5.30
N SER A 4 10.72 7.08 6.61
CA SER A 4 9.82 6.11 7.22
C SER A 4 8.34 6.24 6.83
N MET A 5 7.91 7.36 6.22
CA MET A 5 6.57 7.44 5.59
C MET A 5 6.49 6.80 4.20
N PHE A 6 7.63 6.67 3.50
CA PHE A 6 7.72 5.96 2.22
C PHE A 6 8.11 4.51 2.52
N ASN A 7 7.10 3.73 2.92
CA ASN A 7 7.27 2.34 3.32
C ASN A 7 7.99 1.52 2.24
N HIS A 8 8.83 0.57 2.68
CA HIS A 8 9.65 -0.27 1.80
C HIS A 8 8.83 -1.13 0.81
N ASP A 9 7.52 -1.27 1.05
CA ASP A 9 6.57 -2.14 0.33
C ASP A 9 5.63 -1.40 -0.65
N CYS A 10 5.99 -0.21 -1.15
CA CYS A 10 5.22 0.44 -2.23
C CYS A 10 5.48 -0.21 -3.59
N GLU A 11 5.22 -1.51 -3.72
CA GLU A 11 5.02 -2.13 -5.04
C GLU A 11 3.69 -1.63 -5.61
N ASN A 12 3.77 -0.61 -6.47
CA ASN A 12 2.72 -0.09 -7.35
C ASN A 12 1.36 0.22 -6.68
N VAL A 13 0.84 1.43 -6.90
CA VAL A 13 -0.59 1.75 -6.68
C VAL A 13 -1.51 0.75 -7.43
N LEU A 14 -0.98 0.08 -8.46
CA LEU A 14 -1.62 -1.02 -9.17
C LEU A 14 -1.78 -2.33 -8.37
N GLN A 15 -1.24 -2.50 -7.16
CA GLN A 15 -1.67 -3.59 -6.28
C GLN A 15 -3.12 -3.43 -5.78
N LEU A 16 -3.76 -2.27 -6.02
CA LEU A 16 -5.22 -2.12 -5.98
C LEU A 16 -5.97 -2.96 -7.04
N ILE A 17 -5.24 -3.58 -7.97
CA ILE A 17 -5.73 -4.70 -8.81
C ILE A 17 -5.92 -5.99 -7.98
N GLY A 18 -5.63 -5.97 -6.67
CA GLY A 18 -5.88 -7.05 -5.73
C GLY A 18 -7.33 -7.54 -5.76
N GLY A 19 -8.32 -6.65 -5.89
CA GLY A 19 -9.73 -7.02 -6.04
C GLY A 19 -9.96 -7.91 -7.27
N ARG A 20 -9.47 -7.50 -8.44
CA ARG A 20 -9.58 -8.27 -9.69
C ARG A 20 -8.85 -9.61 -9.64
N VAL A 21 -7.64 -9.66 -9.09
CA VAL A 21 -6.87 -10.92 -8.98
C VAL A 21 -7.54 -11.89 -8.01
N VAL A 22 -8.05 -11.40 -6.88
CA VAL A 22 -8.77 -12.21 -5.90
C VAL A 22 -10.09 -12.73 -6.51
N SER A 23 -10.86 -11.88 -7.18
CA SER A 23 -12.08 -12.28 -7.90
C SER A 23 -11.79 -13.35 -8.95
N LEU A 24 -10.74 -13.19 -9.77
CA LEU A 24 -10.34 -14.19 -10.76
C LEU A 24 -9.99 -15.54 -10.13
N ARG A 25 -9.22 -15.54 -9.03
CA ARG A 25 -8.90 -16.77 -8.29
C ARG A 25 -10.16 -17.46 -7.77
N LEU A 26 -11.14 -16.71 -7.26
CA LEU A 26 -12.42 -17.25 -6.80
C LEU A 26 -13.26 -17.81 -7.95
N ILE A 27 -13.24 -17.16 -9.12
CA ILE A 27 -13.91 -17.65 -10.34
C ILE A 27 -13.31 -18.99 -10.77
N TYR A 28 -11.98 -19.14 -10.78
CA TYR A 28 -11.35 -20.42 -11.10
C TYR A 28 -11.74 -21.52 -10.11
N ARG A 29 -11.81 -21.21 -8.80
CA ARG A 29 -12.31 -22.16 -7.79
C ARG A 29 -13.73 -22.64 -8.07
N LEU A 30 -14.63 -21.74 -8.45
CA LEU A 30 -16.00 -22.09 -8.84
C LEU A 30 -16.04 -22.96 -10.09
N ARG A 31 -15.19 -22.66 -11.09
CA ARG A 31 -15.09 -23.43 -12.33
C ARG A 31 -14.61 -24.86 -12.08
N ASP A 32 -13.66 -25.01 -11.17
CA ASP A 32 -13.00 -26.28 -10.87
C ASP A 32 -13.70 -27.07 -9.74
N ASP A 33 -14.86 -26.59 -9.24
CA ASP A 33 -15.58 -27.13 -8.08
C ASP A 33 -14.68 -27.32 -6.84
N PHE A 34 -13.70 -26.42 -6.67
CA PHE A 34 -12.66 -26.52 -5.66
C PHE A 34 -12.94 -25.61 -4.45
N PHE A 35 -13.27 -26.23 -3.31
CA PHE A 35 -13.55 -25.53 -2.05
C PHE A 35 -12.40 -25.59 -1.04
N GLY A 36 -11.27 -26.18 -1.43
CA GLY A 36 -10.07 -26.34 -0.61
C GLY A 36 -9.89 -27.76 -0.07
N CYS A 37 -8.63 -28.20 0.05
CA CYS A 37 -8.30 -29.59 0.36
C CYS A 37 -8.93 -30.11 1.66
N LYS A 38 -9.05 -29.26 2.69
CA LYS A 38 -9.68 -29.64 3.97
C LYS A 38 -11.18 -29.86 3.82
N VAL A 39 -11.85 -29.02 3.01
CA VAL A 39 -13.29 -29.17 2.71
C VAL A 39 -13.50 -30.46 1.92
N ASP A 40 -12.68 -30.73 0.90
CA ASP A 40 -12.77 -31.97 0.13
C ASP A 40 -12.58 -33.23 0.98
N GLN A 41 -11.65 -33.21 1.94
CA GLN A 41 -11.48 -34.31 2.89
C GLN A 41 -12.72 -34.53 3.75
N LEU A 42 -13.32 -33.45 4.27
CA LEU A 42 -14.52 -33.53 5.10
C LEU A 42 -15.73 -34.01 4.29
N LEU A 43 -15.89 -33.54 3.05
CA LEU A 43 -16.96 -33.96 2.15
C LEU A 43 -16.92 -35.46 1.84
N LYS A 44 -15.72 -36.06 1.75
CA LYS A 44 -15.55 -37.52 1.55
C LYS A 44 -16.02 -38.37 2.73
N ASN A 45 -16.07 -37.79 3.93
CA ASN A 45 -16.45 -38.50 5.15
C ASN A 45 -17.97 -38.46 5.41
N ILE A 46 -18.73 -37.68 4.64
CA ILE A 46 -20.19 -37.58 4.77
C ILE A 46 -20.84 -38.72 3.96
N GLN A 47 -21.69 -39.52 4.61
CA GLN A 47 -22.36 -40.67 3.98
C GLN A 47 -23.53 -40.25 3.08
N SER A 48 -24.19 -39.14 3.39
CA SER A 48 -25.35 -38.63 2.65
C SER A 48 -24.94 -37.83 1.42
N SER A 49 -25.25 -38.35 0.23
CA SER A 49 -24.99 -37.64 -1.03
C SER A 49 -25.81 -36.35 -1.18
N THR A 50 -27.01 -36.31 -0.59
CA THR A 50 -27.87 -35.11 -0.55
C THR A 50 -27.24 -34.01 0.28
N GLU A 51 -26.72 -34.35 1.46
CA GLU A 51 -26.07 -33.40 2.37
C GLU A 51 -24.78 -32.82 1.76
N VAL A 52 -23.97 -33.66 1.10
CA VAL A 52 -22.80 -33.22 0.33
C VAL A 52 -23.21 -32.23 -0.77
N GLY A 53 -24.29 -32.53 -1.50
CA GLY A 53 -24.80 -31.67 -2.57
C GLY A 53 -25.26 -30.31 -2.05
N ASP A 54 -25.98 -30.28 -0.92
CA ASP A 54 -26.46 -29.03 -0.34
C ASP A 54 -25.33 -28.20 0.27
N LEU A 55 -24.34 -28.84 0.90
CA LEU A 55 -23.16 -28.14 1.40
C LEU A 55 -22.33 -27.50 0.27
N LYS A 56 -22.13 -28.22 -0.84
CA LYS A 56 -21.48 -27.66 -2.04
C LYS A 56 -22.24 -26.46 -2.61
N LYS A 57 -23.58 -26.51 -2.64
CA LYS A 57 -24.40 -25.35 -3.03
C LYS A 57 -24.20 -24.17 -2.09
N SER A 58 -24.14 -24.40 -0.77
CA SER A 58 -23.87 -23.34 0.22
C SER A 58 -22.49 -22.71 0.02
N PHE A 59 -21.43 -23.49 -0.18
CA PHE A 59 -20.10 -22.95 -0.49
C PHE A 59 -20.07 -22.17 -1.80
N THR A 60 -20.73 -22.69 -2.84
CA THR A 60 -20.86 -22.01 -4.12
C THR A 60 -21.56 -20.66 -3.95
N SER A 61 -22.66 -20.62 -3.18
CA SER A 61 -23.39 -19.39 -2.88
C SER A 61 -22.50 -18.38 -2.14
N LEU A 62 -21.76 -18.82 -1.12
CA LEU A 62 -20.81 -17.99 -0.39
C LEU A 62 -19.76 -17.36 -1.32
N ILE A 63 -19.09 -18.18 -2.16
CA ILE A 63 -18.05 -17.68 -3.06
C ILE A 63 -18.63 -16.67 -4.05
N ARG A 64 -19.83 -16.93 -4.60
CA ARG A 64 -20.51 -15.97 -5.48
C ARG A 64 -20.83 -14.65 -4.77
N SER A 65 -21.28 -14.71 -3.52
CA SER A 65 -21.50 -13.50 -2.72
C SER A 65 -20.21 -12.73 -2.52
N VAL A 66 -19.10 -13.40 -2.19
CA VAL A 66 -17.79 -12.76 -2.01
C VAL A 66 -17.33 -12.09 -3.31
N ILE A 67 -17.42 -12.77 -4.45
CA ILE A 67 -17.10 -12.18 -5.77
C ILE A 67 -17.95 -10.93 -6.00
N SER A 68 -19.26 -11.01 -5.79
CA SER A 68 -20.16 -9.87 -5.95
C SER A 68 -19.80 -8.68 -5.06
N TYR A 69 -19.38 -8.92 -3.81
CA TYR A 69 -18.90 -7.86 -2.92
C TYR A 69 -17.61 -7.21 -3.44
N ILE A 70 -16.65 -8.01 -3.89
CA ILE A 70 -15.38 -7.49 -4.42
C ILE A 70 -15.64 -6.67 -5.69
N GLU A 71 -16.40 -7.21 -6.64
CA GLU A 71 -16.76 -6.50 -7.87
C GLU A 71 -17.52 -5.21 -7.59
N LYS A 72 -18.47 -5.23 -6.65
CA LYS A 72 -19.20 -4.03 -6.23
C LYS A 72 -18.26 -2.99 -5.61
N TYR A 73 -17.33 -3.42 -4.76
CA TYR A 73 -16.33 -2.53 -4.16
C TYR A 73 -15.42 -1.91 -5.24
N ASP A 74 -14.89 -2.73 -6.14
CA ASP A 74 -14.01 -2.27 -7.22
C ASP A 74 -14.76 -1.30 -8.15
N ASN A 75 -16.00 -1.62 -8.54
CA ASN A 75 -16.80 -0.76 -9.40
C ASN A 75 -17.15 0.57 -8.72
N ASN A 76 -17.49 0.55 -7.43
CA ASN A 76 -17.83 1.77 -6.68
C ASN A 76 -16.62 2.71 -6.52
N ASN A 77 -15.40 2.17 -6.51
CA ASN A 77 -14.17 2.93 -6.32
C ASN A 77 -13.35 3.06 -7.62
N ALA A 78 -13.87 2.61 -8.76
CA ALA A 78 -13.13 2.59 -10.02
C ALA A 78 -12.67 3.98 -10.45
N SER A 79 -13.54 4.99 -10.36
CA SER A 79 -13.23 6.37 -10.71
C SER A 79 -12.17 6.98 -9.80
N PHE A 80 -12.17 6.60 -8.51
CA PHE A 80 -11.15 7.01 -7.56
C PHE A 80 -9.78 6.45 -7.92
N TYR A 81 -9.70 5.14 -8.17
CA TYR A 81 -8.45 4.49 -8.57
C TYR A 81 -7.93 4.98 -9.91
N GLU A 82 -8.84 5.23 -10.86
CA GLU A 82 -8.50 5.86 -12.13
C GLU A 82 -7.90 7.25 -11.93
N ALA A 83 -8.50 8.08 -11.06
CA ALA A 83 -7.99 9.41 -10.76
C ALA A 83 -6.56 9.36 -10.21
N ILE A 84 -6.31 8.55 -9.17
CA ILE A 84 -4.99 8.50 -8.52
C ILE A 84 -3.93 7.73 -9.33
N SER A 85 -4.32 6.95 -10.35
CA SER A 85 -3.40 6.14 -11.16
C SER A 85 -2.32 6.95 -11.86
N ILE A 86 -2.56 8.24 -12.09
CA ILE A 86 -1.62 9.17 -12.70
C ILE A 86 -0.34 9.38 -11.87
N PHE A 87 -0.39 9.15 -10.56
CA PHE A 87 0.80 9.16 -9.70
C PHE A 87 1.72 7.95 -9.92
N ASN A 88 1.29 6.95 -10.71
CA ASN A 88 2.12 5.83 -11.15
C ASN A 88 2.87 6.11 -12.47
N GLU A 89 2.67 7.27 -13.10
CA GLU A 89 3.38 7.65 -14.32
C GLU A 89 4.80 8.13 -13.98
N ILE A 90 5.80 7.46 -14.56
CA ILE A 90 7.22 7.79 -14.37
C ILE A 90 7.59 9.03 -15.18
N ASN A 91 6.93 9.25 -16.32
CA ASN A 91 7.15 10.42 -17.14
C ASN A 91 6.17 11.56 -16.80
N ILE A 92 6.56 12.40 -15.84
CA ILE A 92 5.75 13.53 -15.33
C ILE A 92 5.27 14.49 -16.43
N GLU A 93 5.97 14.57 -17.57
CA GLU A 93 5.53 15.36 -18.73
C GLU A 93 4.13 14.98 -19.24
N ARG A 94 3.77 13.69 -19.16
CA ARG A 94 2.47 13.16 -19.61
C ARG A 94 1.32 13.50 -18.68
N ILE A 95 1.61 13.92 -17.44
CA ILE A 95 0.59 14.30 -16.49
C ILE A 95 0.13 15.71 -16.86
N GLU A 96 -1.17 15.85 -17.14
CA GLU A 96 -1.81 17.13 -17.43
C GLU A 96 -2.51 17.68 -16.18
N TRP A 97 -2.74 18.99 -16.15
CA TRP A 97 -3.46 19.62 -15.04
C TRP A 97 -4.83 18.99 -14.77
N LYS A 98 -5.56 18.61 -15.83
CA LYS A 98 -6.87 17.94 -15.70
C LYS A 98 -6.79 16.65 -14.87
N ASN A 99 -5.65 15.96 -14.90
CA ASN A 99 -5.43 14.75 -14.11
C ASN A 99 -5.28 15.09 -12.62
N ILE A 100 -4.48 16.10 -12.29
CA ILE A 100 -4.28 16.59 -10.92
C ILE A 100 -5.61 17.11 -10.36
N GLN A 101 -6.33 17.91 -11.13
CA GLN A 101 -7.65 18.44 -10.78
C GLN A 101 -8.69 17.32 -10.56
N HIS A 102 -8.63 16.23 -11.32
CA HIS A 102 -9.52 15.08 -11.06
C HIS A 102 -9.19 14.42 -9.72
N CYS A 103 -7.93 14.35 -9.30
CA CYS A 103 -7.56 13.78 -8.01
C CYS A 103 -8.10 14.61 -6.82
N THR A 104 -8.20 15.93 -6.97
CA THR A 104 -8.66 16.80 -5.88
C THR A 104 -10.11 16.59 -5.51
N THR A 105 -10.93 15.99 -6.38
CA THR A 105 -12.35 15.71 -6.08
C THR A 105 -12.53 14.64 -4.99
N TYR A 106 -11.47 13.88 -4.69
CA TYR A 106 -11.46 12.83 -3.66
C TYR A 106 -10.76 13.26 -2.37
N ILE A 107 -10.21 14.48 -2.34
CA ILE A 107 -9.64 15.08 -1.14
C ILE A 107 -10.66 16.07 -0.58
N ASN A 108 -10.72 16.20 0.74
CA ASN A 108 -11.63 17.12 1.39
C ASN A 108 -11.40 18.56 0.89
N ASN A 109 -12.43 19.17 0.28
CA ASN A 109 -12.37 20.46 -0.41
C ASN A 109 -11.79 21.63 0.42
N GLY A 110 -11.78 21.53 1.76
CA GLY A 110 -11.20 22.56 2.64
C GLY A 110 -9.69 22.47 2.85
N MET A 111 -9.00 21.43 2.34
CA MET A 111 -7.58 21.20 2.63
C MET A 111 -6.60 21.71 1.56
N LEU A 112 -7.10 21.98 0.34
CA LEU A 112 -6.27 22.32 -0.81
C LEU A 112 -6.69 23.68 -1.39
N ASP A 113 -5.70 24.56 -1.54
CA ASP A 113 -5.82 25.72 -2.41
C ASP A 113 -5.52 25.28 -3.86
N LEU A 114 -6.50 25.41 -4.75
CA LEU A 114 -6.38 24.94 -6.14
C LEU A 114 -5.43 25.78 -6.96
N ASP A 115 -5.37 27.10 -6.72
CA ASP A 115 -4.46 27.99 -7.44
C ASP A 115 -3.03 27.74 -6.97
N GLY A 116 -2.83 27.58 -5.66
CA GLY A 116 -1.58 27.11 -5.08
C GLY A 116 -1.17 25.74 -5.62
N LEU A 117 -2.10 24.79 -5.72
CA LEU A 117 -1.82 23.45 -6.27
C LEU A 117 -1.40 23.49 -7.74
N TYR A 118 -2.00 24.37 -8.55
CA TYR A 118 -1.60 24.54 -9.94
C TYR A 118 -0.15 25.03 -10.04
N ASN A 119 0.21 26.01 -9.22
CA ASN A 119 1.58 26.53 -9.15
C ASN A 119 2.56 25.46 -8.66
N ASP A 120 2.22 24.73 -7.60
CA ASP A 120 3.00 23.63 -7.06
C ASP A 120 3.28 22.57 -8.13
N PHE A 121 2.24 22.17 -8.86
CA PHE A 121 2.35 21.17 -9.92
C PHE A 121 3.26 21.65 -11.06
N ASN A 122 3.10 22.88 -11.51
CA ASN A 122 3.96 23.43 -12.56
C ASN A 122 5.41 23.58 -12.09
N ASN A 123 5.64 23.95 -10.82
CA ASN A 123 7.00 24.01 -10.25
C ASN A 123 7.67 22.63 -10.31
N ILE A 124 7.00 21.59 -9.83
CA ILE A 124 7.51 20.22 -9.88
C ILE A 124 7.71 19.72 -11.31
N LYS A 125 6.77 20.03 -12.21
CA LYS A 125 6.87 19.65 -13.62
C LYS A 125 8.07 20.30 -14.30
N SER A 126 8.30 21.59 -14.05
CA SER A 126 9.48 22.31 -14.56
C SER A 126 10.77 21.71 -14.00
N LYS A 127 10.86 21.46 -12.69
CA LYS A 127 12.02 20.79 -12.06
C LYS A 127 12.33 19.43 -12.69
N TYR A 128 11.30 18.63 -12.97
CA TYR A 128 11.45 17.35 -13.65
C TYR A 128 12.03 17.53 -15.06
N ILE A 129 11.47 18.43 -15.86
CA ILE A 129 11.92 18.70 -17.24
C ILE A 129 13.37 19.20 -17.23
N GLU A 130 13.70 20.19 -16.41
CA GLU A 130 15.05 20.74 -16.28
C GLU A 130 16.07 19.68 -15.87
N SER A 131 15.71 18.83 -14.89
CA SER A 131 16.57 17.73 -14.45
C SER A 131 16.79 16.72 -15.58
N LYS A 132 15.73 16.34 -16.29
CA LYS A 132 15.80 15.38 -17.40
C LYS A 132 16.65 15.91 -18.55
N GLU A 133 16.46 17.16 -18.95
CA GLU A 133 17.21 17.80 -20.04
C GLU A 133 18.69 17.98 -19.69
N LYS A 134 18.98 18.47 -18.48
CA LYS A 134 20.35 18.75 -18.03
C LYS A 134 21.22 17.49 -17.95
N PHE A 135 20.63 16.35 -17.62
CA PHE A 135 21.38 15.13 -17.30
C PHE A 135 21.07 13.93 -18.20
N GLY A 136 20.21 14.10 -19.21
CA GLY A 136 19.81 13.04 -20.13
C GLY A 136 18.94 11.95 -19.48
N GLY A 137 18.29 12.26 -18.36
CA GLY A 137 17.49 11.33 -17.56
C GLY A 137 17.46 11.72 -16.08
N ILE A 138 16.61 11.02 -15.30
CA ILE A 138 16.40 11.32 -13.86
C ILE A 138 16.89 10.21 -12.92
N ASN A 139 17.22 9.03 -13.45
CA ASN A 139 17.53 7.84 -12.65
C ASN A 139 18.77 8.05 -11.76
N LYS A 140 19.84 8.64 -12.30
CA LYS A 140 21.10 8.87 -11.57
C LYS A 140 20.92 9.84 -10.39
N GLN A 141 20.01 10.79 -10.52
CA GLN A 141 19.69 11.81 -9.52
C GLN A 141 18.95 11.17 -8.36
N ILE A 142 18.00 10.29 -8.67
CA ILE A 142 17.26 9.52 -7.67
C ILE A 142 18.20 8.55 -6.94
N GLU A 143 19.11 7.87 -7.65
CA GLU A 143 20.15 7.04 -7.01
C GLU A 143 21.03 7.84 -6.06
N SER A 144 21.49 9.03 -6.49
CA SER A 144 22.31 9.93 -5.65
C SER A 144 21.52 10.45 -4.44
N PHE A 145 20.24 10.74 -4.63
CA PHE A 145 19.30 11.12 -3.57
C PHE A 145 19.20 10.00 -2.54
N LEU A 146 18.96 8.76 -2.95
CA LEU A 146 18.87 7.62 -2.03
C LEU A 146 20.12 7.46 -1.18
N ILE A 147 21.31 7.52 -1.79
CA ILE A 147 22.59 7.41 -1.06
C ILE A 147 22.68 8.49 0.03
N LYS A 148 22.33 9.74 -0.30
CA LYS A 148 22.36 10.86 0.65
C LYS A 148 21.46 10.59 1.86
N PHE A 149 20.28 10.01 1.65
CA PHE A 149 19.36 9.70 2.73
C PHE A 149 19.78 8.47 3.55
N SER A 150 20.27 7.41 2.92
CA SER A 150 20.80 6.24 3.64
C SER A 150 22.00 6.58 4.53
N THR A 151 22.80 7.59 4.16
CA THR A 151 23.93 8.05 5.00
C THR A 151 23.52 8.98 6.15
N HIS A 152 22.25 9.43 6.20
CA HIS A 152 21.78 10.40 7.19
C HIS A 152 20.93 9.77 8.31
N ASP A 153 20.50 8.51 8.15
CA ASP A 153 19.87 7.74 9.22
C ASP A 153 20.96 7.10 10.08
N PHE A 154 20.97 7.52 11.36
CA PHE A 154 21.85 7.15 12.46
C PHE A 154 22.32 5.69 12.49
N ASP A 155 23.60 5.50 12.86
CA ASP A 155 24.16 4.24 13.37
C ASP A 155 23.23 3.63 14.43
N PHE A 156 22.48 2.60 14.04
CA PHE A 156 21.82 1.67 14.97
C PHE A 156 22.47 0.31 14.78
N ASP A 157 23.37 -0.01 15.71
CA ASP A 157 23.76 -1.39 16.00
C ASP A 157 22.54 -2.19 16.48
N ASP A 158 22.55 -3.49 16.17
CA ASP A 158 21.64 -4.58 16.56
C ASP A 158 20.29 -4.67 15.83
N ASP A 159 20.24 -5.39 14.70
CA ASP A 159 20.09 -6.85 14.72
C ASP A 159 20.13 -7.40 13.28
N GLU A 160 20.86 -8.48 13.10
CA GLU A 160 21.24 -9.11 11.84
C GLU A 160 20.05 -9.78 11.11
N ARG A 161 19.08 -9.00 10.64
CA ARG A 161 18.04 -9.43 9.69
C ARG A 161 17.98 -8.49 8.50
N ASP A 162 18.34 -9.05 7.35
CA ASP A 162 18.26 -8.51 5.98
C ASP A 162 19.41 -7.69 5.38
N ALA A 163 20.64 -7.85 5.90
CA ALA A 163 21.85 -7.46 5.15
C ALA A 163 22.15 -8.33 3.89
N ARG A 164 21.25 -9.24 3.49
CA ARG A 164 21.43 -10.16 2.36
C ARG A 164 20.63 -9.85 1.09
N CYS A 165 19.89 -8.74 1.03
CA CYS A 165 19.11 -8.40 -0.17
C CYS A 165 19.82 -7.46 -1.17
N HIS A 166 21.01 -6.92 -0.86
CA HIS A 166 21.66 -5.89 -1.70
C HIS A 166 23.01 -6.29 -2.29
N LYS A 167 23.18 -7.57 -2.61
CA LYS A 167 24.27 -8.00 -3.49
C LYS A 167 23.69 -8.78 -4.67
N ASN A 168 23.81 -8.15 -5.84
CA ASN A 168 23.53 -8.66 -7.18
C ASN A 168 22.11 -8.43 -7.70
N GLN A 169 21.88 -7.23 -8.24
CA GLN A 169 21.11 -7.04 -9.47
C GLN A 169 21.54 -5.72 -10.13
N LYS A 170 22.59 -5.79 -10.95
CA LYS A 170 22.82 -4.83 -12.03
C LYS A 170 21.84 -5.17 -13.14
N GLU A 171 20.58 -4.82 -12.96
CA GLU A 171 19.61 -4.76 -14.04
C GLU A 171 18.96 -3.38 -13.98
N ASN A 172 18.74 -2.75 -15.14
CA ASN A 172 18.07 -1.45 -15.27
C ASN A 172 16.63 -1.57 -14.76
N HIS A 173 16.45 -1.59 -13.44
CA HIS A 173 15.11 -1.60 -12.86
C HIS A 173 14.50 -0.22 -13.12
N PRO A 174 13.29 -0.14 -13.69
CA PRO A 174 12.60 1.13 -13.86
C PRO A 174 12.48 1.81 -12.49
N VAL A 175 12.74 3.13 -12.48
CA VAL A 175 12.67 3.95 -11.28
C VAL A 175 11.34 3.73 -10.55
N ARG A 176 11.44 3.43 -9.27
CA ARG A 176 10.31 3.36 -8.35
C ARG A 176 9.62 4.74 -8.28
N VAL A 177 8.32 4.76 -8.55
CA VAL A 177 7.58 6.01 -8.72
C VAL A 177 7.45 6.81 -7.42
N ASP A 178 7.39 6.12 -6.28
CA ASP A 178 7.42 6.72 -4.96
C ASP A 178 8.73 7.49 -4.72
N LEU A 179 9.86 6.93 -5.15
CA LEU A 179 11.18 7.57 -5.05
C LEU A 179 11.30 8.78 -5.98
N LEU A 180 10.70 8.70 -7.17
CA LEU A 180 10.62 9.83 -8.09
C LEU A 180 9.87 11.00 -7.44
N TRP A 181 8.67 10.77 -6.90
CA TRP A 181 7.90 11.81 -6.24
C TRP A 181 8.60 12.34 -4.98
N ALA A 182 9.24 11.48 -4.19
CA ALA A 182 10.03 11.90 -3.04
C ALA A 182 11.19 12.83 -3.44
N TYR A 183 11.96 12.45 -4.47
CA TYR A 183 13.05 13.28 -5.01
C TYR A 183 12.54 14.63 -5.55
N LEU A 184 11.44 14.62 -6.29
CA LEU A 184 10.90 15.84 -6.89
C LEU A 184 10.42 16.83 -5.83
N ILE A 185 9.77 16.35 -4.78
CA ILE A 185 9.22 17.20 -3.70
C ILE A 185 10.30 17.63 -2.71
N ASP A 186 11.40 16.89 -2.59
CA ASP A 186 12.46 17.24 -1.65
C ASP A 186 13.05 18.62 -1.93
N GLY A 187 13.14 19.43 -0.86
CA GLY A 187 13.61 20.81 -0.91
C GLY A 187 12.66 21.83 -1.54
N GLU A 188 11.47 21.43 -2.00
CA GLU A 188 10.52 22.33 -2.66
C GLU A 188 9.42 22.83 -1.71
N ASP A 189 9.06 24.10 -1.83
CA ASP A 189 7.90 24.68 -1.14
C ASP A 189 6.64 24.47 -1.99
N VAL A 190 6.10 23.25 -1.93
CA VAL A 190 4.92 22.82 -2.70
C VAL A 190 3.84 22.22 -1.79
N PRO A 191 3.27 23.01 -0.86
CA PRO A 191 2.48 22.50 0.25
C PRO A 191 1.19 21.80 -0.17
N ASN A 192 0.53 22.22 -1.24
CA ASN A 192 -0.72 21.63 -1.71
C ASN A 192 -0.46 20.33 -2.47
N LEU A 193 0.54 20.32 -3.37
CA LEU A 193 0.92 19.10 -4.07
C LEU A 193 1.48 18.05 -3.10
N LYS A 194 2.25 18.47 -2.10
CA LYS A 194 2.77 17.58 -1.07
C LYS A 194 1.64 16.88 -0.29
N LYS A 195 0.59 17.60 0.09
CA LYS A 195 -0.60 17.00 0.72
C LYS A 195 -1.26 15.96 -0.18
N LEU A 196 -1.44 16.28 -1.46
CA LEU A 196 -2.05 15.39 -2.45
C LEU A 196 -1.21 14.12 -2.64
N VAL A 197 0.10 14.26 -2.82
CA VAL A 197 1.03 13.14 -2.98
C VAL A 197 1.06 12.28 -1.71
N GLN A 198 1.14 12.90 -0.53
CA GLN A 198 1.09 12.18 0.75
C GLN A 198 -0.22 11.41 0.93
N PHE A 199 -1.35 11.99 0.55
CA PHE A 199 -2.63 11.30 0.58
C PHE A 199 -2.59 10.04 -0.30
N VAL A 200 -2.14 10.15 -1.55
CA VAL A 200 -2.08 9.01 -2.47
C VAL A 200 -1.13 7.92 -1.97
N PHE A 201 0.07 8.28 -1.51
CA PHE A 201 1.05 7.30 -1.02
C PHE A 201 0.74 6.78 0.40
N SER A 202 -0.21 7.37 1.12
CA SER A 202 -0.72 6.81 2.38
C SER A 202 -1.69 5.64 2.17
N ILE A 203 -2.17 5.43 0.95
CA ILE A 203 -3.04 4.31 0.62
C ILE A 203 -2.18 3.05 0.59
N PRO A 204 -2.43 2.06 1.48
CA PRO A 204 -1.62 0.86 1.53
C PRO A 204 -1.77 0.07 0.22
N ALA A 205 -0.63 -0.32 -0.36
CA ALA A 205 -0.60 -1.12 -1.59
C ALA A 205 -1.05 -2.57 -1.34
N SER A 206 -0.84 -3.09 -0.12
CA SER A 206 -1.14 -4.47 0.24
C SER A 206 -1.88 -4.59 1.57
N ASN A 207 -2.46 -5.76 1.79
CA ASN A 207 -3.02 -6.15 3.08
C ASN A 207 -1.95 -6.63 4.08
N ALA A 208 -0.66 -6.66 3.74
CA ALA A 208 0.40 -7.21 4.61
C ALA A 208 0.47 -6.51 5.96
N PHE A 209 0.23 -5.19 5.99
CA PHE A 209 0.10 -4.42 7.23
C PHE A 209 -1.09 -4.91 8.07
N CYS A 210 -2.25 -5.11 7.46
CA CYS A 210 -3.42 -5.68 8.11
C CYS A 210 -3.18 -7.13 8.58
N GLU A 211 -2.48 -7.95 7.80
CA GLU A 211 -2.10 -9.31 8.18
C GLU A 211 -1.16 -9.33 9.39
N THR A 212 -0.26 -8.36 9.48
CA THR A 212 0.61 -8.16 10.65
C THR A 212 -0.23 -7.82 11.87
N ILE A 213 -1.19 -6.90 11.75
CA ILE A 213 -2.15 -6.56 12.81
C ILE A 213 -2.95 -7.81 13.22
N PHE A 214 -3.49 -8.57 12.27
CA PHE A 214 -4.25 -9.77 12.56
C PHE A 214 -3.42 -10.86 13.23
N SER A 215 -2.14 -10.98 12.86
CA SER A 215 -1.21 -11.92 13.51
C SER A 215 -0.95 -11.54 14.96
N HIS A 216 -0.72 -10.26 15.24
CA HIS A 216 -0.59 -9.73 16.60
C HIS A 216 -1.88 -9.89 17.40
N MET A 217 -3.03 -9.55 16.80
CA MET A 217 -4.34 -9.71 17.42
C MET A 217 -4.62 -11.17 17.78
N LYS A 218 -4.31 -12.12 16.88
CA LYS A 218 -4.47 -13.55 17.14
C LYS A 218 -3.63 -14.03 18.31
N TYR A 219 -2.41 -13.50 18.48
CA TYR A 219 -1.58 -13.81 19.65
C TYR A 219 -2.21 -13.30 20.96
N LEU A 220 -2.70 -12.04 20.97
CA LEU A 220 -3.31 -11.41 22.14
C LEU A 220 -4.70 -11.98 22.49
N TRP A 221 -5.40 -12.54 21.51
CA TRP A 221 -6.77 -13.03 21.65
C TRP A 221 -6.87 -14.55 21.88
N ASN A 222 -5.79 -15.31 21.71
CA ASN A 222 -5.82 -16.77 21.88
C ASN A 222 -5.88 -17.21 23.36
N ASP A 223 -6.63 -18.27 23.65
CA ASP A 223 -6.97 -18.79 24.99
C ASP A 223 -5.79 -19.36 25.82
N ASN A 224 -4.55 -19.28 25.33
CA ASN A 224 -3.40 -19.88 26.03
C ASN A 224 -2.88 -19.04 27.21
N ARG A 225 -3.24 -17.75 27.30
CA ARG A 225 -3.02 -16.88 28.46
C ARG A 225 -4.08 -15.77 28.48
N ASN A 226 -4.93 -15.73 29.50
CA ASN A 226 -5.86 -14.63 29.83
C ASN A 226 -6.30 -13.76 28.65
N ARG A 227 -7.34 -14.21 27.94
CA ARG A 227 -7.97 -13.47 26.84
C ARG A 227 -8.20 -12.00 27.24
N MET A 228 -7.46 -11.10 26.60
CA MET A 228 -7.57 -9.66 26.87
C MET A 228 -8.93 -9.12 26.37
N SER A 229 -9.41 -8.04 27.00
CA SER A 229 -10.61 -7.34 26.50
C SER A 229 -10.32 -6.70 25.15
N HIS A 230 -11.37 -6.51 24.34
CA HIS A 230 -11.24 -5.89 23.03
C HIS A 230 -10.59 -4.49 23.09
N ASP A 231 -10.94 -3.70 24.10
CA ASP A 231 -10.37 -2.36 24.30
C ASP A 231 -8.88 -2.40 24.61
N LEU A 232 -8.44 -3.37 25.43
CA LEU A 232 -7.03 -3.54 25.78
C LEU A 232 -6.21 -4.02 24.58
N VAL A 233 -6.72 -4.99 23.81
CA VAL A 233 -6.10 -5.43 22.55
C VAL A 233 -5.97 -4.26 21.58
N GLY A 234 -7.02 -3.44 21.44
CA GLY A 234 -7.01 -2.26 20.60
C GLY A 234 -5.96 -1.23 21.04
N ALA A 235 -5.85 -0.96 22.34
CA ALA A 235 -4.84 -0.05 22.89
C ALA A 235 -3.41 -0.56 22.67
N GLU A 236 -3.15 -1.85 22.93
CA GLU A 236 -1.84 -2.45 22.75
C GLU A 236 -1.41 -2.44 21.28
N LEU A 237 -2.32 -2.81 20.36
CA LEU A 237 -2.05 -2.77 18.92
C LEU A 237 -1.72 -1.34 18.46
N LYS A 238 -2.44 -0.33 18.94
CA LYS A 238 -2.14 1.08 18.60
C LYS A 238 -0.73 1.47 19.03
N ILE A 239 -0.30 1.07 20.22
CA ILE A 239 1.04 1.36 20.71
C ILE A 239 2.09 0.60 19.90
N LYS A 240 1.97 -0.73 19.80
CA LYS A 240 2.95 -1.58 19.08
C LYS A 240 3.12 -1.23 17.61
N MET A 241 2.04 -0.85 16.93
CA MET A 241 2.07 -0.61 15.49
C MET A 241 2.50 0.81 15.12
N ASN A 242 2.40 1.78 16.04
CA ASN A 242 2.66 3.20 15.73
C ASN A 242 3.80 3.81 16.55
N ILE A 243 4.31 3.11 17.57
CA ILE A 243 5.39 3.59 18.43
C ILE A 243 6.55 2.60 18.36
N HIS A 244 7.68 3.06 17.81
CA HIS A 244 8.94 2.31 17.77
C HIS A 244 9.92 2.74 18.86
N PHE A 245 9.44 3.45 19.88
CA PHE A 245 10.26 3.88 21.00
C PHE A 245 10.49 2.73 21.98
N THR A 246 11.72 2.66 22.49
CA THR A 246 11.99 1.94 23.74
C THR A 246 11.23 2.61 24.89
N CYS A 247 11.05 1.91 26.01
CA CYS A 247 10.40 2.49 27.18
C CYS A 247 11.12 3.76 27.68
N ALA A 248 12.45 3.83 27.54
CA ALA A 248 13.22 5.03 27.88
C ALA A 248 12.92 6.20 26.92
N GLN A 249 12.96 5.95 25.61
CA GLN A 249 12.64 6.96 24.60
C GLN A 249 11.19 7.45 24.70
N PHE A 250 10.26 6.58 25.04
CA PHE A 250 8.86 6.95 25.26
C PHE A 250 8.69 7.79 26.53
N TYR A 251 9.43 7.47 27.59
CA TYR A 251 9.44 8.26 28.82
C TYR A 251 9.97 9.68 28.58
N ASP A 252 11.06 9.81 27.80
CA ASP A 252 11.66 11.10 27.46
C ASP A 252 10.79 11.94 26.50
N TYR A 253 9.86 11.30 25.79
CA TYR A 253 8.93 11.97 24.87
C TYR A 253 7.71 12.59 25.58
N LEU A 254 7.33 12.08 26.76
CA LEU A 254 6.19 12.53 27.57
C LEU A 254 6.54 13.73 28.45
#